data_AF-A0A2Z4WCY4-F1
#
_entry.id   AF-A0A2Z4WCY4-F1
#
_cell.length_a   1.000
_cell.length_b   1.000
_cell.length_c   1.000
_cell.angle_alpha   90.00
_cell.angle_beta   90.00
_cell.angle_gamma   90.00
#
_symmetry.space_group_name_H-M   'P 1'
#
loop_
_entity.id
_entity.type
_entity.pdbx_description
1 polymer ?
#
loop_
_entity_poly.entity_id
_entity_poly.type
_entity_poly.pdbx_seq_one_letter_code
_entity_poly.pdbx_strand_id
1 'polypeptide(L)'
;MKELSKEKYFNYDSKELLGVMRFDFYDGRLANQWNLKDLIIKLNNKEEIDLKKLQQGLNYIQFDLLNSYKEVVELCGGTGYDNETLLYMDFEVAKYVIKLIPVRDTYSYFYIYLRREVNGYTKNN
;
A
#
# COMPACT_ATOMS: atom_id res chain seq x y z
N MET A 1 10.75 -12.01 -6.08
CA MET A 1 10.36 -10.71 -5.50
C MET A 1 9.00 -10.33 -6.04
N LYS A 2 8.18 -9.60 -5.29
CA LYS A 2 6.86 -9.15 -5.76
C LYS A 2 7.04 -7.79 -6.43
N GLU A 3 6.46 -7.60 -7.61
CA GLU A 3 6.60 -6.37 -8.41
C GLU A 3 5.34 -5.51 -8.32
N LEU A 4 5.49 -4.21 -8.59
CA LEU A 4 4.36 -3.29 -8.71
C LEU A 4 3.58 -3.59 -9.98
N SER A 5 2.27 -3.79 -9.85
CA SER A 5 1.37 -4.01 -11.00
C SER A 5 0.50 -2.78 -11.24
N LYS A 6 0.34 -2.37 -12.50
CA LYS A 6 -0.70 -1.42 -12.92
C LYS A 6 -2.07 -2.08 -13.03
N GLU A 7 -2.11 -3.39 -13.25
CA GLU A 7 -3.34 -4.16 -13.28
C GLU A 7 -3.79 -4.53 -11.87
N LYS A 8 -5.08 -4.37 -11.60
CA LYS A 8 -5.69 -4.81 -10.35
C LYS A 8 -5.92 -6.32 -10.40
N TYR A 9 -5.25 -7.06 -9.53
CA TYR A 9 -5.33 -8.53 -9.49
C TYR A 9 -5.94 -9.09 -8.18
N PHE A 10 -6.42 -8.21 -7.29
CA PHE A 10 -7.15 -8.60 -6.08
C PHE A 10 -8.34 -7.68 -5.80
N ASN A 11 -9.32 -8.22 -5.10
CA ASN A 11 -10.41 -7.43 -4.52
C ASN A 11 -10.02 -6.89 -3.13
N TYR A 12 -10.57 -5.73 -2.78
CA TYR A 12 -10.40 -5.08 -1.48
C TYR A 12 -11.73 -4.46 -1.04
N ASP A 13 -12.08 -4.62 0.24
CA ASP A 13 -13.27 -4.05 0.88
C ASP A 13 -12.85 -2.98 1.92
N SER A 14 -13.62 -1.91 2.07
CA SER A 14 -13.36 -0.88 3.08
C SER A 14 -13.36 -1.43 4.51
N LYS A 15 -14.09 -2.52 4.77
CA LYS A 15 -14.09 -3.27 6.04
C LYS A 15 -12.77 -3.98 6.33
N GLU A 16 -11.93 -4.16 5.32
CA GLU A 16 -10.59 -4.77 5.45
C GLU A 16 -9.49 -3.72 5.56
N LEU A 17 -9.81 -2.43 5.49
CA LEU A 17 -8.82 -1.35 5.53
C LEU A 17 -8.13 -1.29 6.91
N LEU A 18 -6.82 -1.55 6.91
CA LEU A 18 -5.97 -1.49 8.10
C LEU A 18 -5.48 -0.08 8.39
N GLY A 19 -5.28 0.73 7.35
CA GLY A 19 -4.80 2.09 7.48
C GLY A 19 -4.48 2.73 6.15
N VAL A 20 -4.22 4.04 6.21
CA VAL A 20 -3.79 4.85 5.07
C VAL A 20 -2.47 5.52 5.41
N MET A 21 -1.44 5.26 4.63
CA MET A 21 -0.20 6.04 4.68
C MET A 21 -0.30 7.16 3.66
N ARG A 22 0.10 8.37 4.03
CA ARG A 22 0.52 9.37 3.05
C ARG A 22 2.03 9.43 3.01
N PHE A 23 2.61 9.66 1.83
CA PHE A 23 4.04 9.84 1.68
C PHE A 23 4.36 10.83 0.56
N ASP A 24 5.51 11.47 0.68
CA ASP A 24 6.06 12.42 -0.28
C ASP A 24 7.60 12.45 -0.16
N PHE A 25 8.23 13.28 -1.00
CA PHE A 25 9.69 13.45 -1.02
C PHE A 25 10.07 14.88 -0.66
N TYR A 26 9.66 15.33 0.52
CA TYR A 26 10.00 16.65 1.04
C TYR A 26 11.53 16.80 1.18
N ASP A 27 12.10 17.84 0.58
CA ASP A 27 13.55 18.08 0.48
C ASP A 27 14.37 16.91 -0.11
N GLY A 28 13.74 16.08 -0.95
CA GLY A 28 14.37 14.91 -1.58
C GLY A 28 14.52 13.71 -0.64
N ARG A 29 13.95 13.75 0.57
CA ARG A 29 13.90 12.63 1.51
C ARG A 29 12.47 12.09 1.58
N LEU A 30 12.33 10.77 1.63
CA LEU A 30 11.04 10.14 1.85
C LEU A 30 10.50 10.55 3.24
N ALA A 31 9.34 11.19 3.26
CA ALA A 31 8.56 11.45 4.46
C ALA A 31 7.23 10.70 4.36
N ASN A 32 6.77 10.14 5.48
CA ASN A 32 5.50 9.43 5.52
C ASN A 32 4.77 9.67 6.84
N GLN A 33 3.46 9.52 6.79
CA GLN A 33 2.60 9.52 7.97
C GLN A 33 1.55 8.43 7.85
N TRP A 34 1.51 7.58 8.86
CA TRP A 34 0.58 6.46 8.96
C TRP A 34 -0.69 6.84 9.72
N ASN A 35 -1.85 6.63 9.11
CA ASN A 35 -3.16 6.80 9.73
C ASN A 35 -3.82 5.43 9.95
N LEU A 36 -3.71 4.93 11.17
CA LEU A 36 -4.25 3.64 11.60
C LEU A 36 -5.79 3.64 11.56
N LYS A 37 -6.39 2.48 11.26
CA LYS A 37 -7.82 2.21 11.51
C LYS A 37 -7.98 1.30 12.72
N ASP A 38 -9.10 1.40 13.43
CA ASP A 38 -9.39 0.56 14.60
C ASP A 38 -9.24 -0.94 14.34
N LEU A 39 -9.43 -1.39 13.10
CA LEU A 39 -9.27 -2.78 12.70
C LEU A 39 -7.86 -3.32 13.03
N ILE A 40 -6.80 -2.59 12.69
CA ILE A 40 -5.43 -3.07 12.92
C ILE A 40 -5.12 -3.19 14.42
N ILE A 41 -5.67 -2.29 15.24
CA ILE A 41 -5.55 -2.32 16.70
C ILE A 41 -6.27 -3.54 17.25
N LYS A 42 -7.50 -3.79 16.79
CA LYS A 42 -8.30 -4.95 17.20
C LYS A 42 -7.62 -6.27 16.83
N LEU A 43 -7.11 -6.39 15.60
CA LEU A 43 -6.41 -7.59 15.15
C LEU A 43 -5.11 -7.81 15.94
N ASN A 44 -4.33 -6.75 16.17
CA ASN A 44 -3.10 -6.85 16.94
C ASN A 44 -3.35 -7.28 18.39
N ASN A 45 -4.38 -6.73 19.04
CA ASN A 45 -4.76 -7.11 20.40
C ASN A 45 -5.20 -8.57 20.53
N LYS A 46 -5.66 -9.18 19.42
CA LYS A 46 -6.04 -10.59 19.34
C LYS A 46 -4.93 -11.48 18.77
N GLU A 47 -3.77 -10.91 18.45
CA GLU A 47 -2.67 -11.61 17.77
C GLU A 47 -3.08 -12.22 16.41
N GLU A 48 -4.08 -11.63 15.74
CA GLU A 48 -4.62 -12.07 14.44
C GLU A 48 -3.93 -11.41 13.23
N ILE A 49 -2.87 -10.62 13.46
CA ILE A 49 -2.08 -9.99 12.40
C ILE A 49 -0.60 -9.93 12.78
N ASP A 50 0.27 -10.26 11.82
CA ASP A 50 1.71 -10.08 11.96
C ASP A 50 2.11 -8.65 11.52
N LEU A 51 2.20 -7.75 12.49
CA LEU A 51 2.61 -6.36 12.24
C LEU A 51 4.05 -6.25 11.72
N LYS A 52 4.94 -7.19 12.04
CA LYS A 52 6.32 -7.18 11.54
C LYS A 52 6.36 -7.44 10.05
N LYS A 53 5.62 -8.46 9.57
CA LYS A 53 5.47 -8.72 8.13
C LYS A 53 4.79 -7.56 7.41
N LEU A 54 3.80 -6.93 8.05
CA LEU A 54 3.15 -5.75 7.48
C LEU A 54 4.13 -4.59 7.27
N GLN A 55 4.95 -4.32 8.29
CA GLN A 55 5.98 -3.30 8.24
C GLN A 55 7.07 -3.64 7.21
N GLN A 56 7.48 -4.90 7.09
CA GLN A 56 8.44 -5.33 6.07
C GLN A 56 7.93 -5.09 4.65
N GLY A 57 6.65 -5.42 4.36
CA GLY A 57 6.06 -5.14 3.05
C GLY A 57 5.98 -3.63 2.76
N LEU A 58 5.60 -2.83 3.76
CA LEU A 58 5.61 -1.37 3.66
C LEU A 58 6.99 -0.80 3.38
N ASN A 59 8.00 -1.29 4.10
CA ASN A 59 9.38 -0.82 3.96
C ASN A 59 9.93 -1.18 2.58
N TYR A 60 9.67 -2.40 2.10
CA TYR A 60 10.11 -2.81 0.78
C TYR A 60 9.57 -1.88 -0.32
N ILE A 61 8.27 -1.57 -0.29
CA ILE A 61 7.72 -0.69 -1.31
C ILE A 61 8.30 0.74 -1.21
N GLN A 62 8.46 1.26 0.01
CA GLN A 62 8.92 2.63 0.24
C GLN A 62 10.42 2.85 0.01
N PHE A 63 11.26 1.90 0.43
CA PHE A 63 12.71 2.10 0.44
C PHE A 63 13.42 1.37 -0.71
N ASP A 64 12.79 0.39 -1.33
CA ASP A 64 13.37 -0.33 -2.46
C ASP A 64 12.73 0.04 -3.80
N LEU A 65 11.40 0.26 -3.84
CA LEU A 65 10.69 0.50 -5.11
C LEU A 65 10.30 1.96 -5.37
N LEU A 66 10.09 2.74 -4.31
CA LEU A 66 9.63 4.13 -4.33
C LEU A 66 10.52 4.98 -3.40
N ASN A 67 11.83 4.85 -3.50
CA ASN A 67 12.79 5.57 -2.67
C ASN A 67 13.06 7.01 -3.13
N SER A 68 12.59 7.38 -4.34
CA SER A 68 12.79 8.73 -4.87
C SER A 68 11.60 9.24 -5.68
N TYR A 69 11.48 10.58 -5.76
CA TYR A 69 10.49 11.22 -6.62
C TYR A 69 10.69 10.86 -8.11
N LYS A 70 11.93 10.60 -8.53
CA LYS A 70 12.24 10.20 -9.91
C LYS A 70 11.58 8.86 -10.24
N GLU A 71 11.67 7.88 -9.35
CA GLU A 71 11.02 6.57 -9.54
C GLU A 71 9.48 6.72 -9.62
N VAL A 72 8.89 7.60 -8.81
CA VAL A 72 7.45 7.93 -8.90
C VAL A 72 7.09 8.48 -10.29
N VAL A 73 7.86 9.44 -10.80
CA VAL A 73 7.64 10.03 -12.13
C VAL A 73 7.79 8.98 -13.24
N GLU A 74 8.79 8.12 -13.15
CA GLU A 74 9.02 7.04 -14.13
C GLU A 74 7.85 6.04 -14.15
N LEU A 75 7.37 5.60 -12.98
CA LEU A 75 6.23 4.69 -12.87
C LEU A 75 4.93 5.31 -13.39
N CYS A 76 4.74 6.60 -13.14
CA CYS A 76 3.61 7.39 -13.63
C CYS A 76 3.71 7.75 -15.11
N GLY A 77 4.89 7.64 -15.73
CA GLY A 77 5.12 8.02 -17.13
C GLY A 77 5.16 9.54 -17.38
N GLY A 78 5.29 10.35 -16.32
CA GLY A 78 5.26 11.81 -16.43
C GLY A 78 5.00 12.51 -15.10
N THR A 79 4.97 13.84 -15.15
CA THR A 79 4.62 14.71 -14.00
C THR A 79 3.23 15.31 -14.17
N GLY A 80 2.60 15.74 -13.08
CA GLY A 80 1.28 16.39 -13.11
C GLY A 80 0.14 15.44 -12.73
N TYR A 81 -1.01 16.03 -12.38
CA TYR A 81 -2.19 15.29 -11.94
C TYR A 81 -2.76 14.35 -13.02
N ASP A 82 -2.53 14.66 -14.30
CA ASP A 82 -2.98 13.81 -15.42
C ASP A 82 -2.23 12.47 -15.49
N ASN A 83 -1.07 12.36 -14.81
CA ASN A 83 -0.25 11.16 -14.75
C ASN A 83 -0.44 10.37 -13.43
N GLU A 84 -1.45 10.71 -12.62
CA GLU A 84 -1.79 9.92 -11.43
C GLU A 84 -1.98 8.43 -11.78
N THR A 85 -1.33 7.56 -11.03
CA THR A 85 -1.31 6.12 -11.32
C THR A 85 -1.67 5.30 -10.09
N LEU A 86 -2.54 4.30 -10.26
CA LEU A 86 -2.78 3.27 -9.25
C LEU A 86 -1.87 2.08 -9.51
N LEU A 87 -1.19 1.65 -8.46
CA LEU A 87 -0.39 0.43 -8.45
C LEU A 87 -0.91 -0.53 -7.38
N TYR A 88 -0.70 -1.82 -7.61
CA TYR A 88 -1.18 -2.89 -6.77
C TYR A 88 -0.01 -3.78 -6.38
N MET A 89 0.06 -4.12 -5.09
CA MET A 89 0.96 -5.13 -4.56
C MET A 89 0.25 -5.97 -3.49
N ASP A 90 0.58 -7.25 -3.36
CA ASP A 90 -0.13 -8.20 -2.50
C ASP A 90 0.91 -9.01 -1.76
N PHE A 91 1.00 -8.87 -0.46
CA PHE A 91 1.89 -9.63 0.42
C PHE A 91 1.13 -10.70 1.17
N GLU A 92 1.85 -11.50 1.95
CA GLU A 92 1.25 -12.56 2.76
C GLU A 92 0.19 -12.05 3.76
N VAL A 93 0.39 -10.86 4.33
CA VAL A 93 -0.49 -10.33 5.39
C VAL A 93 -1.43 -9.22 4.91
N ALA A 94 -1.11 -8.55 3.80
CA ALA A 94 -1.85 -7.38 3.36
C ALA A 94 -1.76 -7.17 1.85
N LYS A 95 -2.79 -6.53 1.33
CA LYS A 95 -2.89 -6.00 -0.02
C LYS A 95 -2.67 -4.49 0.03
N TYR A 96 -1.94 -3.96 -0.94
CA TYR A 96 -1.50 -2.58 -1.01
C TYR A 96 -2.04 -1.99 -2.31
N VAL A 97 -2.90 -1.00 -2.18
CA VAL A 97 -3.29 -0.13 -3.30
C VAL A 97 -2.53 1.16 -3.12
N ILE A 98 -1.72 1.51 -4.10
CA ILE A 98 -0.78 2.63 -4.02
C ILE A 98 -1.23 3.66 -5.05
N LYS A 99 -1.66 4.82 -4.57
CA LYS A 99 -1.98 5.96 -5.42
C LYS A 99 -0.74 6.84 -5.52
N LEU A 100 -0.08 6.82 -6.67
CA LEU A 100 1.03 7.71 -6.98
C LEU A 100 0.52 9.00 -7.61
N ILE A 101 0.99 10.13 -7.09
CA ILE A 101 0.69 11.46 -7.59
C ILE A 101 2.04 12.14 -7.91
N PRO A 102 2.44 12.22 -9.19
CA PRO A 102 3.75 12.74 -9.58
C PRO A 102 3.74 14.28 -9.65
N VAL A 103 3.37 14.90 -8.53
CA VAL A 103 3.31 16.34 -8.32
C VAL A 103 4.10 16.68 -7.07
N ARG A 104 4.99 17.68 -7.16
CA ARG A 104 5.74 18.16 -5.99
C ARG A 104 4.78 18.77 -4.96
N ASP A 105 5.17 18.72 -3.70
CA ASP A 105 4.39 19.24 -2.56
C ASP A 105 3.00 18.60 -2.41
N THR A 106 2.80 17.43 -3.01
CA THR A 106 1.58 16.62 -2.93
C THR A 106 1.91 15.24 -2.38
N TYR A 107 0.95 14.65 -1.67
CA TYR A 107 1.10 13.31 -1.11
C TYR A 107 0.64 12.24 -2.08
N SER A 108 1.43 11.18 -2.19
CA SER A 108 0.99 9.87 -2.65
C SER A 108 0.46 9.06 -1.46
N TYR A 109 -0.28 7.98 -1.73
CA TYR A 109 -1.01 7.25 -0.71
C TYR A 109 -0.82 5.75 -0.80
N PHE A 110 -0.63 5.09 0.34
CA PHE A 110 -0.81 3.66 0.50
C PHE A 110 -2.15 3.40 1.18
N TYR A 111 -3.03 2.64 0.55
CA TYR A 111 -4.20 2.04 1.17
C TYR A 111 -3.89 0.57 1.44
N ILE A 112 -3.86 0.20 2.71
CA ILE A 112 -3.46 -1.14 3.13
C ILE A 112 -4.69 -1.89 3.61
N TYR A 113 -4.96 -3.02 2.98
CA TYR A 113 -6.08 -3.89 3.28
C TYR A 113 -5.57 -5.20 3.83
N LEU A 114 -6.26 -5.75 4.83
CA LEU A 114 -6.00 -7.08 5.35
C LEU A 114 -6.11 -8.09 4.21
N ARG A 115 -5.10 -8.94 4.06
CA ARG A 115 -5.23 -10.12 3.23
C ARG A 115 -5.92 -11.19 4.06
N ARG A 116 -7.21 -11.37 3.83
CA ARG A 116 -7.88 -12.62 4.22
C ARG A 116 -7.41 -13.67 3.23
N GLU A 117 -6.86 -14.77 3.71
CA GLU A 117 -6.69 -15.94 2.86
C GLU A 117 -8.04 -16.23 2.20
N VAL A 118 -8.02 -16.47 0.89
CA VAL A 118 -9.13 -17.17 0.24
C VAL A 118 -9.04 -18.60 0.75
N ASN A 119 -9.50 -18.82 1.99
CA ASN A 119 -9.76 -20.16 2.47
C ASN A 119 -10.84 -20.70 1.54
N GLY A 120 -10.42 -21.51 0.57
CA GLY A 120 -11.24 -22.22 -0.39
C GLY A 120 -12.10 -23.30 0.29
N TYR A 121 -12.86 -22.92 1.32
CA TYR A 121 -14.01 -23.66 1.76
C TYR A 121 -15.24 -23.07 1.06
N THR A 122 -15.51 -23.58 -0.13
CA THR A 122 -16.89 -23.93 -0.46
C THR A 122 -17.39 -24.87 0.65
N LYS A 123 -17.97 -24.30 1.71
CA LYS A 123 -19.00 -25.03 2.46
C LYS A 123 -20.19 -25.12 1.51
N ASN A 124 -20.24 -26.22 0.76
CA ASN A 124 -21.48 -26.67 0.16
C ASN A 124 -22.41 -26.98 1.34
N ASN A 125 -23.43 -26.14 1.50
CA ASN A 125 -24.67 -26.53 2.16
C ASN A 125 -25.46 -27.43 1.21
#